data_AF-A0A7W4HSY3-F1
#
_entry.id   AF-A0A7W4HSY3-F1
#
_cell.length_a   1.000
_cell.length_b   1.000
_cell.length_c   1.000
_cell.angle_alpha   90.00
_cell.angle_beta   90.00
_cell.angle_gamma   90.00
#
_symmetry.space_group_name_H-M   'P 1'
#
loop_
_entity.id
_entity.type
_entity.pdbx_description
1 polymer ?
#
loop_
_entity_poly.entity_id
_entity_poly.type
_entity_poly.pdbx_seq_one_letter_code
_entity_poly.pdbx_strand_id
1 'polypeptide(L)'
;NRQTRAVTGDVTTLRSRDIATLVEFERKLNDYLDALIPTNVALERTLNTRYKLIKLGEEDQGIVEDLSVDIEQLIARCKSLLRTIQNVRDSFRAVMDTRLNETMRILTVATLALTIPTMLAGLFGMNVDFPFDTHGVMAFWIIVAASIITAIATGYYFLKKR
;
A
#
# COMPACT_ATOMS: atom_id res chain seq x y z
N ASN A 1 19.24 10.57 -2.19
CA ASN A 1 18.03 10.57 -3.04
C ASN A 1 17.98 9.57 -4.21
N ARG A 2 19.05 8.83 -4.56
CA ARG A 2 18.95 7.73 -5.55
C ARG A 2 18.55 6.37 -4.94
N GLN A 3 19.00 6.07 -3.71
CA GLN A 3 18.68 4.80 -3.06
C GLN A 3 17.19 4.67 -2.65
N THR A 4 16.52 5.77 -2.33
CA THR A 4 15.08 5.75 -2.02
C THR A 4 14.24 5.32 -3.22
N ARG A 5 14.66 5.64 -4.47
CA ARG A 5 13.91 5.25 -5.69
C ARG A 5 14.13 3.80 -6.11
N ALA A 6 15.28 3.21 -5.76
CA ALA A 6 15.58 1.82 -6.10
C ALA A 6 14.76 0.83 -5.26
N VAL A 7 14.49 1.14 -3.99
CA VAL A 7 13.66 0.30 -3.11
C VAL A 7 12.16 0.47 -3.41
N THR A 8 11.72 1.65 -3.87
CA THR A 8 10.31 1.85 -4.28
C THR A 8 9.97 1.17 -5.62
N GLY A 9 10.97 0.85 -6.45
CA GLY A 9 10.77 0.23 -7.76
C GLY A 9 9.98 -1.08 -7.69
N ASP A 10 10.35 -1.98 -6.78
CA ASP A 10 9.72 -3.30 -6.68
C ASP A 10 8.31 -3.25 -6.09
N VAL A 11 8.09 -2.41 -5.08
CA VAL A 11 6.80 -2.37 -4.36
C VAL A 11 5.65 -1.95 -5.26
N THR A 12 5.91 -1.08 -6.25
CA THR A 12 4.88 -0.66 -7.20
C THR A 12 4.39 -1.77 -8.11
N THR A 13 5.17 -2.85 -8.30
CA THR A 13 4.81 -3.97 -9.18
C THR A 13 4.17 -5.14 -8.44
N LEU A 14 4.17 -5.11 -7.10
CA LEU A 14 3.61 -6.17 -6.27
C LEU A 14 2.11 -6.35 -6.53
N ARG A 15 1.68 -7.61 -6.49
CA ARG A 15 0.29 -8.04 -6.58
C ARG A 15 -0.18 -8.56 -5.22
N SER A 16 -1.50 -8.66 -5.04
CA SER A 16 -2.09 -9.19 -3.80
C SER A 16 -1.59 -10.60 -3.45
N ARG A 17 -1.25 -11.42 -4.46
CA ARG A 17 -0.66 -12.74 -4.24
C ARG A 17 0.73 -12.68 -3.61
N ASP A 18 1.53 -11.70 -3.99
CA ASP A 18 2.89 -11.53 -3.46
C ASP A 18 2.83 -11.14 -1.96
N ILE A 19 1.83 -10.32 -1.59
CA ILE A 19 1.55 -10.01 -0.18
C ILE A 19 1.11 -11.25 0.60
N ALA A 20 0.29 -12.13 0.00
CA ALA A 20 -0.08 -13.39 0.65
C ALA A 20 1.15 -14.27 0.93
N THR A 21 2.09 -14.35 -0.02
CA THR A 21 3.38 -15.04 0.18
C THR A 21 4.22 -14.41 1.29
N LEU A 22 4.26 -13.08 1.38
CA LEU A 22 4.94 -12.40 2.48
C LEU A 22 4.32 -12.70 3.85
N VAL A 23 2.99 -12.83 3.93
CA VAL A 23 2.29 -13.24 5.16
C VAL A 23 2.65 -14.68 5.54
N GLU A 24 2.81 -15.59 4.57
CA GLU A 24 3.29 -16.94 4.86
C GLU A 24 4.72 -16.95 5.44
N PHE A 25 5.61 -16.09 4.92
CA PHE A 25 6.95 -15.92 5.48
C PHE A 25 6.91 -15.29 6.87
N GLU A 26 6.05 -14.30 7.11
CA GLU A 26 5.82 -13.71 8.43
C GLU A 26 5.41 -14.78 9.44
N ARG A 27 4.50 -15.69 9.07
CA ARG A 27 4.10 -16.82 9.92
C ARG A 27 5.27 -17.75 10.24
N LYS A 28 6.00 -18.22 9.22
CA LYS A 28 7.16 -19.12 9.41
C LYS A 28 8.25 -18.51 10.29
N LEU A 29 8.51 -17.21 10.14
CA LEU A 29 9.49 -16.50 10.97
C LEU A 29 9.03 -16.39 12.43
N ASN A 30 7.74 -16.21 12.68
CA ASN A 30 7.21 -16.26 14.04
C ASN A 30 7.29 -17.67 14.63
N ASP A 31 6.94 -18.72 13.86
CA ASP A 31 7.10 -20.11 14.31
C ASP A 31 8.57 -20.42 14.68
N TYR A 32 9.54 -19.87 13.94
CA TYR A 32 10.96 -19.97 14.29
C TYR A 32 11.31 -19.21 15.57
N LEU A 33 10.79 -18.00 15.78
CA LEU A 33 11.02 -17.26 17.02
C LEU A 33 10.44 -17.99 18.24
N ASP A 34 9.25 -18.58 18.08
CA ASP A 34 8.57 -19.35 19.13
C ASP A 34 9.35 -20.61 19.52
N ALA A 35 10.15 -21.18 18.60
CA ALA A 35 11.05 -22.28 18.90
C ALA A 35 12.41 -21.80 19.44
N LEU A 36 13.05 -20.84 18.77
CA LEU A 36 14.42 -20.39 19.07
C LEU A 36 14.55 -19.69 20.42
N ILE A 37 13.56 -18.85 20.81
CA ILE A 37 13.64 -18.10 22.06
C ILE A 37 13.64 -19.04 23.27
N PRO A 38 12.68 -19.98 23.44
CA PRO A 38 12.73 -20.94 24.52
C PRO A 38 13.95 -21.86 24.47
N THR A 39 14.41 -22.25 23.27
CA THR A 39 15.62 -23.06 23.11
C THR A 39 16.85 -22.32 23.65
N ASN A 40 17.03 -21.03 23.33
CA ASN A 40 18.15 -20.26 23.87
C ASN A 40 18.08 -20.16 25.40
N VAL A 41 16.89 -19.88 25.94
CA VAL A 41 16.68 -19.79 27.39
C VAL A 41 16.98 -21.12 28.08
N ALA A 42 16.64 -22.26 27.46
CA ALA A 42 16.98 -23.57 28.00
C ALA A 42 18.49 -23.82 27.98
N LEU A 43 19.18 -23.39 26.91
CA LEU A 43 20.62 -23.51 26.73
C LEU A 43 21.39 -22.66 27.77
N GLU A 44 20.99 -21.41 27.97
CA GLU A 44 21.53 -20.54 29.02
C GLU A 44 21.33 -21.13 30.43
N ARG A 45 20.20 -21.80 30.67
CA ARG A 45 19.94 -22.48 31.95
C ARG A 45 20.86 -23.67 32.18
N THR A 46 21.32 -24.35 31.12
CA THR A 46 22.29 -25.44 31.26
C THR A 46 23.70 -24.95 31.60
N LEU A 47 24.07 -23.73 31.18
CA LEU A 47 25.32 -23.07 31.58
C LEU A 47 25.30 -22.62 33.04
N ASN A 48 24.12 -22.29 33.57
CA ASN A 48 24.00 -21.76 34.92
C ASN A 48 24.08 -22.87 35.97
N THR A 49 25.25 -22.94 36.63
CA THR A 49 25.63 -23.96 37.62
C THR A 49 24.67 -24.07 38.80
N ARG A 50 23.83 -23.05 39.05
CA ARG A 50 22.81 -23.07 40.12
C ARG A 50 21.68 -24.06 39.87
N TYR A 51 21.38 -24.40 38.61
CA TYR A 51 20.23 -25.26 38.29
C TYR A 51 20.55 -26.76 38.31
N LYS A 52 21.84 -27.16 38.42
CA LYS A 52 22.30 -28.56 38.55
C LYS A 52 21.64 -29.58 37.62
N LEU A 53 21.12 -29.16 36.47
CA LEU A 53 20.43 -30.05 35.54
C LEU A 53 21.40 -31.03 34.88
N ILE A 54 22.60 -30.55 34.51
CA ILE A 54 23.67 -31.31 33.85
C ILE A 54 25.03 -30.77 34.34
N LYS A 55 26.02 -31.65 34.54
CA LYS A 55 27.43 -31.24 34.76
C LYS A 55 28.14 -31.24 33.41
N LEU A 56 28.35 -30.07 32.83
CA LEU A 56 29.13 -29.88 31.61
C LEU A 56 30.61 -29.73 31.96
N GLY A 57 31.51 -30.33 31.17
CA GLY A 57 32.94 -30.04 31.24
C GLY A 57 33.24 -28.59 30.82
N GLU A 58 34.44 -28.09 31.09
CA GLU A 58 34.83 -26.71 30.71
C GLU A 58 34.76 -26.49 29.19
N GLU A 59 35.16 -27.49 28.40
CA GLU A 59 35.08 -27.44 26.93
C GLU A 59 33.62 -27.41 26.43
N ASP A 60 32.75 -28.25 27.02
CA ASP A 60 31.33 -28.28 26.65
C ASP A 60 30.60 -26.96 26.99
N GLN A 61 31.00 -26.30 28.08
CA GLN A 61 30.43 -25.00 28.46
C GLN A 61 30.74 -23.94 27.41
N GLY A 62 31.97 -23.89 26.89
CA GLY A 62 32.34 -22.96 25.82
C GLY A 62 31.53 -23.17 24.54
N ILE A 63 31.33 -24.43 24.13
CA ILE A 63 30.52 -24.77 22.94
C ILE A 63 29.07 -24.31 23.12
N VAL A 64 28.52 -24.50 24.32
CA VAL A 64 27.13 -24.12 24.65
C VAL A 64 26.96 -22.59 24.69
N GLU A 65 27.96 -21.85 25.16
CA GLU A 65 27.98 -20.39 25.13
C GLU A 65 28.01 -19.84 23.70
N ASP A 66 28.90 -20.37 22.85
CA ASP A 66 28.98 -19.99 21.43
C ASP A 66 27.66 -20.28 20.70
N LEU A 67 27.06 -21.46 20.94
CA LEU A 67 25.76 -21.81 20.36
C LEU A 67 24.65 -20.86 20.83
N SER A 68 24.68 -20.41 22.08
CA SER A 68 23.70 -19.44 22.59
C SER A 68 23.82 -18.10 21.86
N VAL A 69 25.04 -17.61 21.67
CA VAL A 69 25.32 -16.38 20.91
C VAL A 69 24.82 -16.50 19.47
N ASP A 70 25.03 -17.65 18.81
CA ASP A 70 24.54 -17.88 17.45
C ASP A 70 22.99 -17.89 17.38
N ILE A 71 22.32 -18.49 18.37
CA ILE A 71 20.85 -18.46 18.44
C ILE A 71 20.34 -17.04 18.67
N GLU A 72 20.96 -16.24 19.53
CA GLU A 72 20.60 -14.82 19.71
C GLU A 72 20.71 -14.03 18.40
N GLN A 73 21.79 -14.26 17.63
CA GLN A 73 21.96 -13.64 16.31
C GLN A 73 20.86 -14.07 15.33
N LEU A 74 20.48 -15.35 15.32
CA LEU A 74 19.37 -15.84 14.48
C LEU A 74 18.03 -15.22 14.88
N ILE A 75 17.75 -15.08 16.18
CA ILE A 75 16.56 -14.40 16.69
C ILE A 75 16.55 -12.94 16.22
N ALA A 76 17.67 -12.22 16.32
CA ALA A 76 17.79 -10.84 15.87
C ALA A 76 17.55 -10.72 14.35
N ARG A 77 18.08 -11.66 13.55
CA ARG A 77 17.84 -11.72 12.09
C ARG A 77 16.38 -11.97 11.76
N CYS A 78 15.71 -12.90 12.44
CA CYS A 78 14.29 -13.17 12.24
C CYS A 78 13.44 -11.92 12.51
N LYS A 79 13.69 -11.21 13.62
CA LYS A 79 13.03 -9.94 13.95
C LYS A 79 13.27 -8.86 12.90
N SER A 80 14.49 -8.77 12.35
CA SER A 80 14.83 -7.82 11.28
C SER A 80 14.07 -8.12 9.98
N LEU A 81 13.96 -9.40 9.61
CA LEU A 81 13.20 -9.83 8.43
C LEU A 81 11.70 -9.55 8.60
N LEU A 82 11.12 -9.82 9.78
CA LEU A 82 9.74 -9.47 10.09
C LEU A 82 9.48 -7.97 9.90
N ARG A 83 10.37 -7.12 10.44
CA ARG A 83 10.27 -5.65 10.24
C ARG A 83 10.36 -5.27 8.77
N THR A 84 11.21 -5.93 8.00
CA THR A 84 11.34 -5.69 6.56
C THR A 84 10.05 -6.05 5.82
N ILE A 85 9.45 -7.20 6.14
CA ILE A 85 8.16 -7.62 5.57
C ILE A 85 7.05 -6.60 5.90
N GLN A 86 7.00 -6.12 7.15
CA GLN A 86 6.05 -5.08 7.58
C GLN A 86 6.22 -3.79 6.76
N ASN A 87 7.46 -3.31 6.61
CA ASN A 87 7.75 -2.11 5.81
C ASN A 87 7.33 -2.26 4.34
N VAL A 88 7.53 -3.44 3.74
CA VAL A 88 7.09 -3.74 2.37
C VAL A 88 5.57 -3.73 2.28
N ARG A 89 4.86 -4.35 3.24
CA ARG A 89 3.40 -4.36 3.30
C ARG A 89 2.81 -2.96 3.43
N ASP A 90 3.40 -2.11 4.28
CA ASP A 90 2.93 -0.74 4.46
C ASP A 90 3.20 0.14 3.24
N SER A 91 4.35 -0.07 2.58
CA SER A 91 4.65 0.58 1.30
C SER A 91 3.67 0.13 0.21
N PHE A 92 3.29 -1.15 0.16
CA PHE A 92 2.29 -1.66 -0.76
C PHE A 92 0.92 -1.01 -0.54
N ARG A 93 0.49 -0.88 0.72
CA ARG A 93 -0.76 -0.18 1.07
C ARG A 93 -0.74 1.26 0.56
N ALA A 94 0.34 2.00 0.79
CA ALA A 94 0.48 3.38 0.32
C ALA A 94 0.40 3.49 -1.22
N VAL A 95 1.01 2.56 -1.96
CA VAL A 95 0.88 2.50 -3.43
C VAL A 95 -0.57 2.20 -3.83
N MET A 96 -1.24 1.28 -3.15
CA MET A 96 -2.62 0.92 -3.44
C MET A 96 -3.57 2.11 -3.19
N ASP A 97 -3.39 2.84 -2.09
CA ASP A 97 -4.15 4.05 -1.78
C ASP A 97 -3.91 5.14 -2.84
N THR A 98 -2.68 5.28 -3.31
CA THR A 98 -2.34 6.19 -4.41
C THR A 98 -3.10 5.83 -5.69
N ARG A 99 -3.16 4.54 -6.04
CA ARG A 99 -3.92 4.05 -7.21
C ARG A 99 -5.42 4.24 -7.06
N LEU A 100 -5.95 4.03 -5.85
CA LEU A 100 -7.37 4.27 -5.55
C LEU A 100 -7.69 5.76 -5.70
N ASN A 101 -6.87 6.66 -5.16
CA ASN A 101 -7.03 8.10 -5.31
C ASN A 101 -6.98 8.53 -6.78
N GLU A 102 -6.07 7.96 -7.57
CA GLU A 102 -5.99 8.23 -9.01
C GLU A 102 -7.23 7.72 -9.75
N THR A 103 -7.69 6.51 -9.45
CA THR A 103 -8.88 5.91 -10.07
C THR A 103 -10.14 6.70 -9.72
N MET A 104 -10.33 7.08 -8.45
CA MET A 104 -11.44 7.93 -8.01
C MET A 104 -11.42 9.27 -8.74
N ARG A 105 -10.25 9.89 -8.88
CA ARG A 105 -10.10 11.14 -9.64
C ARG A 105 -10.55 10.99 -11.09
N ILE A 106 -10.14 9.92 -11.77
CA ILE A 106 -10.55 9.65 -13.15
C ILE A 106 -12.07 9.52 -13.23
N LEU A 107 -12.67 8.73 -12.34
CA LEU A 107 -14.12 8.55 -12.29
C LEU A 107 -14.86 9.87 -12.00
N THR A 108 -14.37 10.68 -11.06
CA THR A 108 -14.95 12.00 -10.75
C THR A 108 -14.89 12.95 -11.95
N VAL A 109 -13.74 13.04 -12.63
CA VAL A 109 -13.60 13.89 -13.82
C VAL A 109 -14.51 13.41 -14.95
N ALA A 110 -14.57 12.10 -15.20
CA ALA A 110 -15.48 11.53 -16.19
C ALA A 110 -16.95 11.81 -15.85
N THR A 111 -17.31 11.70 -14.57
CA THR A 111 -18.67 11.99 -14.10
C THR A 111 -19.03 13.46 -14.33
N LEU A 112 -18.18 14.39 -13.88
CA LEU A 112 -18.41 15.83 -14.07
C LEU A 112 -18.48 16.22 -15.56
N ALA A 113 -17.61 15.64 -16.38
CA ALA A 113 -17.60 15.86 -17.82
C ALA A 113 -18.90 15.41 -18.50
N LEU A 114 -19.59 14.39 -17.97
CA LEU A 114 -20.88 13.92 -18.47
C LEU A 114 -22.08 14.64 -17.83
N THR A 115 -22.01 14.95 -16.53
CA THR A 115 -23.11 15.58 -15.78
C THR A 115 -23.40 17.01 -16.25
N ILE A 116 -22.38 17.81 -16.56
CA ILE A 116 -22.59 19.20 -17.00
C ILE A 116 -23.36 19.25 -18.34
N PRO A 117 -22.96 18.51 -19.39
CA PRO A 117 -23.73 18.48 -20.64
C PRO A 117 -25.11 17.86 -20.51
N THR A 118 -25.26 16.78 -19.73
CA THR A 118 -26.57 16.16 -19.53
C THR A 118 -27.52 17.07 -18.76
N MET A 119 -27.05 17.82 -17.77
CA MET A 119 -27.86 18.81 -17.07
C MET A 119 -28.31 19.95 -18.00
N LEU A 120 -27.39 20.50 -18.81
CA LEU A 120 -27.74 21.53 -19.79
C LEU A 120 -28.75 21.02 -20.82
N ALA A 121 -28.50 19.84 -21.40
CA ALA A 121 -29.43 19.20 -22.32
C ALA A 121 -30.80 18.93 -21.67
N GLY A 122 -30.83 18.56 -20.38
CA GLY A 122 -32.05 18.40 -19.61
C GLY A 122 -32.84 19.70 -19.49
N LEU A 123 -32.18 20.80 -19.08
CA LEU A 123 -32.83 22.11 -18.94
C LEU A 123 -33.39 22.65 -20.26
N PHE A 124 -32.64 22.51 -21.36
CA PHE A 124 -33.09 22.96 -22.69
C PHE A 124 -34.03 21.95 -23.38
N GLY A 125 -34.08 20.71 -22.92
CA GLY A 125 -35.05 19.71 -23.36
C GLY A 125 -36.42 19.86 -22.68
N MET A 126 -36.52 20.68 -21.62
CA MET A 126 -37.80 21.09 -21.06
C MET A 126 -38.41 22.15 -21.97
N ASN A 127 -39.63 21.93 -22.48
CA ASN A 127 -40.40 22.89 -23.30
C ASN A 127 -40.81 24.11 -22.46
N VAL A 128 -39.85 24.88 -21.95
CA VAL A 128 -40.03 26.07 -21.14
C VAL A 128 -39.69 27.27 -22.02
N ASP A 129 -40.62 28.23 -22.13
CA ASP A 129 -40.38 29.47 -22.87
C ASP A 129 -39.31 30.30 -22.16
N PHE A 130 -38.14 30.38 -22.78
CA PHE A 130 -37.06 31.25 -22.33
C PHE A 130 -37.29 32.69 -22.83
N PRO A 131 -36.83 33.72 -22.08
CA PRO A 131 -36.94 35.13 -22.49
C PRO A 131 -36.07 35.51 -23.71
N PHE A 132 -35.36 34.54 -24.30
CA PHE A 132 -34.54 34.68 -25.51
C PHE A 132 -35.04 33.66 -26.54
N ASP A 133 -34.97 33.97 -27.84
CA ASP A 133 -35.51 33.13 -28.91
C ASP A 133 -34.74 31.79 -29.03
N THR A 134 -35.21 30.78 -28.29
CA THR A 134 -34.61 29.43 -28.21
C THR A 134 -35.04 28.49 -29.33
N HIS A 135 -35.97 28.91 -30.20
CA HIS A 135 -36.50 28.07 -31.28
C HIS A 135 -35.64 28.10 -32.56
N GLY A 136 -34.64 28.98 -32.62
CA GLY A 136 -33.70 29.07 -33.74
C GLY A 136 -32.64 27.96 -33.71
N VAL A 137 -32.31 27.41 -34.88
CA VAL A 137 -31.22 26.42 -35.08
C VAL A 137 -29.88 26.93 -34.50
N MET A 138 -29.67 28.26 -34.48
CA MET A 138 -28.49 28.90 -33.92
C MET A 138 -28.42 28.81 -32.38
N ALA A 139 -29.55 28.91 -31.68
CA ALA A 139 -29.60 28.80 -30.22
C ALA A 139 -29.19 27.40 -29.75
N PHE A 140 -29.65 26.35 -30.46
CA PHE A 140 -29.24 24.97 -30.22
C PHE A 140 -27.71 24.79 -30.29
N TRP A 141 -27.08 25.28 -31.37
CA TRP A 141 -25.62 25.18 -31.53
C TRP A 141 -24.83 25.98 -30.48
N ILE A 142 -25.33 27.14 -30.05
CA ILE A 142 -24.70 27.94 -28.99
C ILE A 142 -24.73 27.20 -27.65
N ILE A 143 -25.85 26.56 -27.30
CA ILE A 143 -26.00 25.78 -26.07
C ILE A 143 -25.06 24.57 -26.07
N VAL A 144 -25.00 23.84 -27.19
CA VAL A 144 -24.10 22.70 -27.35
C VAL A 144 -22.64 23.16 -27.24
N ALA A 145 -22.27 24.27 -27.87
CA ALA A 145 -20.92 24.83 -27.77
C ALA A 145 -20.59 25.26 -26.33
N ALA A 146 -21.50 25.96 -25.63
CA ALA A 146 -21.31 26.38 -24.25
C ALA A 146 -21.18 25.17 -23.29
N SER A 147 -21.94 24.11 -23.54
CA SER A 147 -21.87 22.84 -22.80
C SER A 147 -20.54 22.12 -22.99
N ILE A 148 -20.05 22.05 -24.23
CA ILE A 148 -18.73 21.46 -24.54
C ILE A 148 -17.61 22.28 -23.91
N ILE A 149 -17.68 23.62 -24.01
CA ILE A 149 -16.68 24.53 -23.42
C ILE A 149 -16.63 24.38 -21.90
N THR A 150 -17.79 24.32 -21.23
CA THR A 150 -17.84 24.13 -19.78
C THR A 150 -17.31 22.76 -19.37
N ALA A 151 -17.67 21.68 -20.07
CA ALA A 151 -17.12 20.35 -19.82
C ALA A 151 -15.59 20.29 -19.99
N ILE A 152 -15.06 20.89 -21.06
CA ILE A 152 -13.61 20.98 -21.31
C ILE A 152 -12.92 21.85 -20.25
N ALA A 153 -13.51 22.98 -19.86
CA ALA A 153 -12.95 23.87 -18.85
C ALA A 153 -12.88 23.20 -17.47
N THR A 154 -13.94 22.51 -17.04
CA THR A 154 -13.97 21.77 -15.77
C THR A 154 -12.97 20.61 -15.79
N GLY A 155 -12.89 19.87 -16.91
CA GLY A 155 -11.88 18.83 -17.11
C GLY A 155 -10.46 19.39 -17.02
N TYR A 156 -10.15 20.44 -17.79
CA TYR A 156 -8.83 21.05 -17.82
C TYR A 156 -8.42 21.63 -16.45
N TYR A 157 -9.33 22.29 -15.74
CA TYR A 157 -9.06 22.81 -14.38
C TYR A 157 -8.67 21.68 -13.42
N PHE A 158 -9.41 20.57 -13.44
CA PHE A 158 -9.11 19.42 -12.59
C PHE A 158 -7.85 18.66 -13.01
N LEU A 159 -7.49 18.61 -14.31
CA LEU A 159 -6.22 18.02 -14.77
C LEU A 159 -5.01 18.91 -14.43
N LYS A 160 -5.15 20.24 -14.51
CA LYS A 160 -4.06 21.20 -14.29
C LYS A 160 -3.73 21.42 -12.81
N LYS A 161 -4.69 21.27 -11.89
CA LYS A 161 -4.50 21.43 -10.44
C LYS A 161 -3.76 20.24 -9.78
N ARG A 162 -2.78 19.69 -10.50
CA ARG A 162 -1.77 18.78 -9.98
C ARG A 162 -1.05 19.39 -8.78
#